data_AF-A0A2V9UL62-F1
#
_entry.id   AF-A0A2V9UL62-F1
#
_cell.length_a   1.000
_cell.length_b   1.000
_cell.length_c   1.000
_cell.angle_alpha   90.00
_cell.angle_beta   90.00
_cell.angle_gamma   90.00
#
_symmetry.space_group_name_H-M   'P 1'
#
loop_
_entity.id
_entity.type
_entity.pdbx_description
1 polymer ?
#
loop_
_entity_poly.entity_id
_entity_poly.type
_entity_poly.pdbx_seq_one_letter_code
_entity_poly.pdbx_strand_id
1 'polypeptide(L)'
;MPQIEAWSRLPAALRGHLVERMHDRHIGLEDLNRLRVWMETKPDVPEAPWFKDVGSFKLCGEGKYPKTFLLPGQAARGGEL
;
A
#
# COMPACT_ATOMS: atom_id res chain seq x y z
N MET A 1 -10.12 -0.36 14.72
CA MET A 1 -9.34 -0.43 13.47
C MET A 1 -9.02 0.99 13.07
N PRO A 2 -7.74 1.37 12.93
CA PRO A 2 -7.41 2.70 12.42
C PRO A 2 -7.77 2.83 10.94
N GLN A 3 -7.97 4.06 10.46
CA GLN A 3 -8.02 4.35 9.03
C GLN A 3 -6.62 4.41 8.45
N ILE A 4 -6.46 4.01 7.19
CA ILE A 4 -5.18 4.17 6.48
C ILE A 4 -4.75 5.64 6.47
N GLU A 5 -3.46 5.88 6.67
CA GLU A 5 -2.91 7.24 6.68
C GLU A 5 -2.84 7.82 5.26
N ALA A 6 -3.19 9.09 5.13
CA ALA A 6 -3.15 9.78 3.86
C ALA A 6 -1.71 9.91 3.36
N TRP A 7 -1.49 9.81 2.03
CA TRP A 7 -0.15 9.91 1.43
C TRP A 7 0.63 11.15 1.88
N SER A 8 -0.03 12.31 2.01
CA SER A 8 0.61 13.56 2.45
C SER A 8 1.08 13.55 3.91
N ARG A 9 0.53 12.66 4.75
CA ARG A 9 0.79 12.54 6.20
C ARG A 9 1.72 11.38 6.56
N LEU A 10 2.11 10.57 5.57
CA LEU A 10 3.08 9.51 5.80
C LEU A 10 4.46 10.10 6.19
N PRO A 11 5.18 9.47 7.14
CA PRO A 11 6.56 9.84 7.45
C PRO A 11 7.42 9.94 6.18
N ALA A 12 8.31 10.93 6.11
CA ALA A 12 9.10 11.21 4.90
C ALA A 12 9.91 10.00 4.42
N ALA A 13 10.58 9.29 5.33
CA ALA A 13 11.33 8.08 5.01
C ALA A 13 10.43 6.96 4.44
N LEU A 14 9.22 6.82 4.98
CA LEU A 14 8.25 5.83 4.49
C LEU A 14 7.74 6.18 3.09
N ARG A 15 7.46 7.47 2.83
CA ARG A 15 7.08 7.93 1.49
C ARG A 15 8.20 7.70 0.49
N GLY A 16 9.43 8.06 0.84
CA GLY A 16 10.60 7.86 -0.02
C GLY A 16 10.77 6.39 -0.38
N HIS A 17 10.67 5.50 0.61
CA HIS A 17 10.70 4.06 0.38
C HIS A 17 9.59 3.58 -0.57
N LEU A 18 8.35 4.02 -0.38
CA LEU A 18 7.24 3.63 -1.25
C LEU A 18 7.45 4.12 -2.69
N VAL A 19 7.99 5.33 -2.88
CA VAL A 19 8.32 5.87 -4.21
C VAL A 19 9.40 5.04 -4.90
N GLU A 20 10.50 4.72 -4.20
CA GLU A 20 11.56 3.83 -4.70
C GLU A 20 10.97 2.48 -5.12
N ARG A 21 10.10 1.91 -4.28
CA ARG A 21 9.43 0.65 -4.54
C ARG A 21 8.44 0.65 -5.70
N MET A 22 7.82 1.80 -6.00
CA MET A 22 6.99 1.96 -7.21
C MET A 22 7.86 1.96 -8.47
N HIS A 23 9.01 2.64 -8.41
CA HIS A 23 9.96 2.71 -9.50
C HIS A 23 10.58 1.33 -9.81
N ASP A 24 11.14 0.64 -8.81
CA ASP A 24 11.78 -0.68 -8.98
C ASP A 24 10.84 -1.72 -9.60
N ARG A 25 9.55 -1.63 -9.26
CA ARG A 25 8.52 -2.58 -9.68
C ARG A 25 7.81 -2.17 -10.96
N HIS A 26 8.23 -1.07 -11.59
CA HIS A 26 7.63 -0.55 -12.82
C HIS A 26 6.11 -0.35 -12.70
N ILE A 27 5.63 0.13 -11.55
CA ILE A 27 4.21 0.35 -11.32
C ILE A 27 3.72 1.50 -12.22
N GLY A 28 2.77 1.19 -13.11
CA GLY A 28 2.26 2.14 -14.09
C GLY A 28 1.31 3.18 -13.51
N LEU A 29 1.08 4.27 -14.27
CA LEU A 29 0.16 5.34 -13.89
C LEU A 29 -1.28 4.84 -13.62
N GLU A 30 -1.74 3.87 -14.40
CA GLU A 30 -3.07 3.29 -14.22
C GLU A 30 -3.20 2.60 -12.86
N ASP A 31 -2.20 1.82 -12.47
CA ASP A 31 -2.19 1.12 -11.18
C ASP A 31 -2.04 2.10 -10.01
N LEU A 32 -1.21 3.14 -10.16
CA LEU A 32 -1.10 4.22 -9.18
C LEU A 32 -2.43 4.96 -9.00
N ASN A 33 -3.21 5.14 -10.07
CA ASN A 33 -4.53 5.74 -9.97
C ASN A 33 -5.53 4.83 -9.23
N ARG A 34 -5.52 3.51 -9.49
CA ARG A 34 -6.34 2.55 -8.74
C ARG A 34 -6.00 2.57 -7.25
N LEU A 35 -4.71 2.57 -6.92
CA LEU A 35 -4.24 2.69 -5.54
C LEU A 35 -4.71 4.00 -4.90
N ARG A 36 -4.57 5.13 -5.62
CA ARG A 36 -4.99 6.44 -5.14
C ARG A 36 -6.49 6.45 -4.81
N VAL A 37 -7.33 6.01 -5.74
CA VAL A 37 -8.79 5.97 -5.54
C VAL A 37 -9.14 5.14 -4.32
N TRP A 38 -8.50 3.98 -4.13
CA TRP A 38 -8.71 3.15 -2.95
C TRP A 38 -8.25 3.83 -1.65
N MET A 39 -7.07 4.47 -1.63
CA MET A 39 -6.61 5.19 -0.44
C MET A 39 -7.52 6.38 -0.07
N GLU A 40 -8.09 7.06 -1.07
CA GLU A 40 -8.99 8.21 -0.87
C GLU A 40 -10.32 7.82 -0.21
N THR A 41 -10.74 6.55 -0.27
CA THR A 41 -11.92 6.05 0.47
C THR A 41 -11.68 5.93 1.97
N LYS A 42 -10.43 6.09 2.44
CA LYS A 42 -10.01 5.96 3.84
C LYS A 42 -10.50 4.67 4.50
N PRO A 43 -10.15 3.50 3.94
CA PRO A 43 -10.56 2.22 4.51
C PRO A 43 -10.03 2.04 5.93
N ASP A 44 -10.82 1.35 6.75
CA ASP A 44 -10.36 0.81 8.02
C ASP A 44 -9.39 -0.35 7.77
N VAL A 45 -8.29 -0.36 8.51
CA VAL A 45 -7.23 -1.36 8.38
C VAL A 45 -6.94 -2.01 9.74
N PRO A 46 -6.49 -3.28 9.78
CA PRO A 46 -6.08 -3.93 11.02
C PRO A 46 -4.88 -3.26 11.68
N GLU A 47 -4.74 -3.41 13.00
CA GLU A 47 -3.49 -3.08 13.69
C GLU A 47 -2.37 -4.07 13.34
N ALA A 48 -2.72 -5.34 13.09
CA ALA A 48 -1.82 -6.39 12.64
C ALA A 48 -1.40 -6.20 11.16
N PRO A 49 -0.41 -6.99 10.66
CA PRO A 49 -0.07 -6.99 9.24
C PRO A 49 -1.28 -7.26 8.35
N TRP A 50 -1.35 -6.55 7.23
CA TRP A 50 -2.41 -6.66 6.23
C TRP A 50 -1.87 -6.44 4.82
N PHE A 51 -2.65 -6.86 3.83
CA PHE A 51 -2.38 -6.51 2.43
C PHE A 51 -3.64 -6.21 1.64
N LYS A 52 -3.50 -5.37 0.62
CA LYS A 52 -4.52 -5.09 -0.38
C LYS A 52 -4.04 -5.56 -1.75
N ASP A 53 -4.79 -6.41 -2.40
CA ASP A 53 -4.60 -6.69 -3.83
C ASP A 53 -5.20 -5.56 -4.68
N VAL A 54 -4.38 -4.95 -5.53
CA VAL A 54 -4.78 -3.91 -6.50
C VAL A 54 -4.67 -4.39 -7.95
N GLY A 55 -4.49 -5.70 -8.15
CA GLY A 55 -4.47 -6.40 -9.43
C GLY A 55 -3.05 -6.70 -9.91
N SER A 56 -2.30 -5.65 -10.29
CA SER A 56 -0.93 -5.78 -10.82
C SER A 56 0.12 -5.94 -9.73
N PHE A 57 -0.19 -5.53 -8.50
CA PHE A 57 0.65 -5.65 -7.33
C PHE A 57 -0.21 -5.77 -6.06
N LYS A 58 0.45 -6.08 -4.94
CA LYS A 58 -0.15 -6.02 -3.61
C LYS A 58 0.49 -4.90 -2.80
N LEU A 59 -0.32 -4.10 -2.12
CA LEU A 59 0.15 -3.16 -1.11
C LEU A 59 0.11 -3.85 0.26
N CYS A 60 1.25 -3.95 0.94
CA CYS A 60 1.34 -4.48 2.30
C CYS A 60 1.46 -3.36 3.31
N GLY A 61 0.84 -3.51 4.48
CA GLY A 61 0.88 -2.55 5.56
C GLY A 61 0.75 -3.18 6.94
N GLU A 62 0.87 -2.33 7.95
CA GLU A 62 0.67 -2.69 9.36
C GLU A 62 0.18 -1.44 10.10
N GLY A 63 -0.87 -1.61 10.91
CA GLY A 63 -1.63 -0.48 11.45
C GLY A 63 -2.09 0.45 10.33
N LYS A 64 -2.07 1.76 10.58
CA LYS A 64 -2.47 2.76 9.56
C LYS A 64 -1.49 2.93 8.40
N TYR A 65 -0.34 2.26 8.39
CA TYR A 65 0.75 2.58 7.48
C TYR A 65 0.89 1.57 6.34
N PRO A 66 0.82 2.01 5.07
CA PRO A 66 1.37 1.24 3.96
C PRO A 66 2.90 1.13 4.12
N LYS A 67 3.46 -0.05 3.87
CA LYS A 67 4.88 -0.37 4.14
C LYS A 67 5.67 -0.74 2.89
N THR A 68 5.10 -1.52 1.97
CA THR A 68 5.79 -1.93 0.74
C THR A 68 4.78 -2.40 -0.31
N PHE A 69 5.24 -2.52 -1.55
CA PHE A 69 4.55 -3.23 -2.62
C PHE A 69 5.12 -4.63 -2.78
N LEU A 70 4.35 -5.56 -3.34
CA LEU A 70 4.79 -6.90 -3.74
C LEU A 70 4.32 -7.18 -5.17
N LEU A 71 5.18 -7.82 -5.96
CA LEU A 71 4.85 -8.30 -7.31
C LEU A 71 4.05 -9.62 -7.25
N PRO A 72 3.36 -9.99 -8.34
CA PRO A 72 2.75 -11.30 -8.48
C PRO A 72 3.75 -12.42 -8.17
N GLY A 73 3.30 -13.44 -7.42
CA GLY A 73 4.14 -14.57 -6.98
C GLY A 73 4.89 -14.36 -5.66
N GLN A 74 4.96 -13.13 -5.13
CA GLN A 74 5.49 -12.90 -3.78
C GLN A 74 4.40 -13.13 -2.72
N ALA A 75 4.76 -13.85 -1.64
CA ALA A 75 3.84 -14.11 -0.54
C ALA A 75 3.64 -12.85 0.31
N ALA A 76 2.39 -12.43 0.46
CA ALA A 76 2.02 -11.36 1.39
C ALA A 76 1.84 -11.93 2.80
N ARG A 77 2.16 -11.12 3.82
CA ARG A 77 1.90 -11.43 5.22
C ARG A 77 0.68 -10.65 5.70
N GLY A 78 -0.17 -11.30 6.48
CA GLY A 78 -1.33 -10.66 7.11
C GLY A 78 -2.66 -11.01 6.45
N GLY A 79 -3.73 -10.39 6.95
CA GLY A 79 -5.08 -10.53 6.39
C GLY A 79 -5.26 -9.68 5.14
N GLU A 80 -6.04 -10.19 4.19
CA GLU A 80 -6.45 -9.44 3.00
C GLU A 80 -7.55 -8.41 3.32
N LEU A 81 -7.50 -7.26 2.66
CA LEU A 81 -8.48 -6.16 2.77
C LEU A 81 -9.45 -6.04 1.58
#